data_AF-A0A2M6X4G0-F1
#
_entry.id   AF-A0A2M6X4G0-F1
#
_cell.length_a   1.000
_cell.length_b   1.000
_cell.length_c   1.000
_cell.angle_alpha   90.00
_cell.angle_beta   90.00
_cell.angle_gamma   90.00
#
_symmetry.space_group_name_H-M   'P 1'
#
loop_
_entity.id
_entity.type
_entity.pdbx_description
1 polymer ?
#
loop_
_entity_poly.entity_id
_entity_poly.type
_entity_poly.pdbx_seq_one_letter_code
_entity_poly.pdbx_strand_id
1 'polypeptide(L)'
;MKTAHDFARYLLTKDPQSDAVRLTLYHYLKNVGHSGTLIDEAFIEGFFRTCLSFEYWRGNCEELMTKVQLELTESMSFADYAVIEPEQVLRVQKDNDRRNLIKNWLDKRAEGFSYRYDLLSKGFQNEGNVTMAFVQNKAGGITVFQFNEWFSIASDGQLSPLWRDFNLEYGANGFILPGRPFRIWVRDHVVAVVQFLGEEKIQSCRVTRGYTFNKNNNQSFETARPLEESPELFYRIKALERPFLPLSSDPLYQNLVLLLEEAILKAQTPSKESIAIACNAFNRGQSLFDFVYPDDKVLYLLLRDLSFTIERMTGELSKWQDKPLDSIDL
;
A
#
# COMPACT_ATOMS: atom_id res chain seq x y z
N MET A 1 18.70 25.26 -9.98
CA MET A 1 18.38 24.06 -9.18
C MET A 1 18.53 22.84 -10.08
N LYS A 2 19.22 21.78 -9.65
CA LYS A 2 19.33 20.56 -10.45
C LYS A 2 18.15 19.63 -10.17
N THR A 3 17.78 18.87 -11.18
CA THR A 3 16.64 17.95 -11.11
C THR A 3 17.08 16.56 -10.63
N ALA A 4 16.12 15.75 -10.20
CA ALA A 4 16.33 14.33 -9.87
C ALA A 4 17.00 13.57 -11.03
N HIS A 5 16.66 13.92 -12.27
CA HIS A 5 17.26 13.35 -13.48
C HIS A 5 18.74 13.68 -13.64
N ASP A 6 19.12 14.95 -13.39
CA ASP A 6 20.51 15.37 -13.48
C ASP A 6 21.38 14.66 -12.44
N PHE A 7 20.85 14.48 -11.22
CA PHE A 7 21.58 13.78 -10.17
C PHE A 7 21.67 12.27 -10.43
N ALA A 8 20.60 11.65 -10.96
CA ALA A 8 20.64 10.25 -11.38
C ALA A 8 21.71 10.02 -12.47
N ARG A 9 21.87 10.95 -13.43
CA ARG A 9 22.95 10.90 -14.43
C ARG A 9 24.33 11.03 -13.80
N TYR A 10 24.51 11.91 -12.82
CA TYR A 10 25.76 12.02 -12.07
C TYR A 10 26.11 10.68 -11.40
N LEU A 11 25.16 10.06 -10.68
CA LEU A 11 25.41 8.79 -10.00
C LEU A 11 25.77 7.65 -10.96
N LEU A 12 25.24 7.65 -12.19
CA LEU A 12 25.63 6.69 -13.23
C LEU A 12 27.12 6.76 -13.58
N THR A 13 27.73 7.95 -13.53
CA THR A 13 29.18 8.10 -13.79
C THR A 13 30.05 7.51 -12.67
N LYS A 14 29.47 7.27 -11.49
CA LYS A 14 30.11 6.75 -10.28
C LYS A 14 29.83 5.25 -10.07
N ASP A 15 29.30 4.56 -11.08
CA ASP A 15 28.90 3.14 -11.05
C ASP A 15 28.04 2.78 -9.81
N PRO A 16 26.71 3.01 -9.87
CA PRO A 16 25.83 2.78 -8.74
C PRO A 16 25.73 1.30 -8.35
N GLN A 17 26.12 0.35 -9.20
CA GLN A 17 26.05 -1.08 -8.85
C GLN A 17 27.15 -1.50 -7.86
N SER A 18 28.22 -0.72 -7.77
CA SER A 18 29.34 -1.00 -6.86
C SER A 18 29.02 -0.75 -5.38
N ASP A 19 27.94 -0.02 -5.08
CA ASP A 19 27.63 0.45 -3.73
C ASP A 19 26.12 0.47 -3.47
N ALA A 20 25.67 -0.14 -2.36
CA ALA A 20 24.25 -0.30 -2.05
C ALA A 20 23.54 1.05 -1.80
N VAL A 21 24.23 2.03 -1.19
CA VAL A 21 23.66 3.37 -0.94
C VAL A 21 23.49 4.12 -2.25
N ARG A 22 24.52 4.11 -3.09
CA ARG A 22 24.48 4.75 -4.41
C ARG A 22 23.40 4.13 -5.30
N LEU A 23 23.29 2.80 -5.30
CA LEU A 23 22.24 2.08 -6.02
C LEU A 23 20.85 2.52 -5.57
N THR A 24 20.65 2.61 -4.26
CA THR A 24 19.38 2.96 -3.63
C THR A 24 18.98 4.40 -3.96
N LEU A 25 19.91 5.34 -3.83
CA LEU A 25 19.70 6.74 -4.18
C LEU A 25 19.39 6.89 -5.68
N TYR A 26 20.15 6.22 -6.54
CA TYR A 26 19.91 6.20 -7.99
C TYR A 26 18.50 5.67 -8.33
N HIS A 27 18.12 4.53 -7.77
CA HIS A 27 16.79 3.96 -8.00
C HIS A 27 15.68 4.83 -7.43
N TYR A 28 15.86 5.47 -6.28
CA TYR A 28 14.88 6.40 -5.73
C TYR A 28 14.68 7.60 -6.65
N LEU A 29 15.75 8.23 -7.13
CA LEU A 29 15.69 9.35 -8.07
C LEU A 29 14.98 8.96 -9.37
N LYS A 30 15.24 7.75 -9.87
CA LYS A 30 14.67 7.25 -11.13
C LYS A 30 13.21 6.81 -11.01
N ASN A 31 12.85 6.16 -9.91
CA ASN A 31 11.57 5.48 -9.76
C ASN A 31 10.56 6.32 -8.96
N VAL A 32 11.03 7.11 -7.98
CA VAL A 32 10.20 7.96 -7.12
C VAL A 32 10.27 9.42 -7.56
N GLY A 33 11.49 9.93 -7.83
CA GLY A 33 11.67 11.24 -8.46
C GLY A 33 11.10 11.25 -9.87
N HIS A 34 10.33 12.28 -10.22
CA HIS A 34 10.00 12.54 -11.62
C HIS A 34 11.17 13.30 -12.26
N SER A 35 11.30 13.24 -13.58
CA SER A 35 12.44 13.84 -14.29
C SER A 35 12.62 15.34 -14.03
N GLY A 36 11.53 16.06 -13.73
CA GLY A 36 11.55 17.48 -13.36
C GLY A 36 11.53 17.77 -11.86
N THR A 37 11.53 16.76 -10.99
CA THR A 37 11.50 16.98 -9.53
C THR A 37 12.79 17.67 -9.10
N LEU A 38 12.65 18.79 -8.38
CA LEU A 38 13.78 19.50 -7.80
C LEU A 38 14.28 18.72 -6.57
N ILE A 39 15.60 18.67 -6.42
CA ILE A 39 16.21 18.11 -5.22
C ILE A 39 16.33 19.22 -4.19
N ASP A 40 15.33 19.28 -3.32
CA ASP A 40 15.28 20.15 -2.14
C ASP A 40 15.32 19.33 -0.84
N GLU A 41 15.23 20.01 0.29
CA GLU A 41 15.38 19.41 1.62
C GLU A 41 14.25 18.40 1.85
N ALA A 42 13.02 18.79 1.49
CA ALA A 42 11.85 17.94 1.58
C ALA A 42 11.99 16.65 0.74
N PHE A 43 12.60 16.72 -0.45
CA PHE A 43 12.87 15.55 -1.28
C PHE A 43 13.87 14.60 -0.61
N ILE A 44 14.96 15.11 -0.06
CA ILE A 44 15.99 14.29 0.60
C ILE A 44 15.48 13.72 1.92
N GLU A 45 14.74 14.48 2.72
CA GLU A 45 14.05 13.95 3.89
C GLU A 45 13.07 12.83 3.49
N GLY A 46 12.31 13.03 2.40
CA GLY A 46 11.43 12.01 1.84
C GLY A 46 12.19 10.73 1.46
N PHE A 47 13.38 10.87 0.88
CA PHE A 47 14.28 9.75 0.60
C PHE A 47 14.67 8.99 1.87
N PHE A 48 15.18 9.68 2.90
CA PHE A 48 15.59 9.03 4.15
C PHE A 48 14.42 8.35 4.86
N ARG A 49 13.26 9.02 4.99
CA ARG A 49 12.04 8.42 5.57
C ARG A 49 11.61 7.16 4.82
N THR A 50 11.67 7.20 3.50
CA THR A 50 11.38 6.01 2.68
C THR A 50 12.39 4.90 2.96
N CYS A 51 13.70 5.19 2.98
CA CYS A 51 14.73 4.20 3.27
C CYS A 51 14.56 3.56 4.64
N LEU A 52 14.34 4.38 5.67
CA LEU A 52 14.19 3.92 7.05
C LEU A 52 12.93 3.09 7.28
N SER A 53 12.01 3.05 6.31
CA SER A 53 10.89 2.11 6.32
C SER A 53 11.35 0.65 6.13
N PHE A 54 12.57 0.43 5.63
CA PHE A 54 13.17 -0.89 5.45
C PHE A 54 14.15 -1.21 6.58
N GLU A 55 14.07 -2.45 7.09
CA GLU A 55 14.88 -2.92 8.21
C GLU A 55 16.38 -2.80 7.95
N TYR A 56 16.82 -3.15 6.73
CA TYR A 56 18.20 -3.02 6.29
C TYR A 56 18.75 -1.61 6.54
N TRP A 57 18.02 -0.56 6.12
CA TRP A 57 18.49 0.82 6.29
C TRP A 57 18.33 1.36 7.71
N ARG A 58 17.43 0.80 8.53
CA ARG A 58 17.41 1.10 9.97
C ARG A 58 18.69 0.60 10.64
N GLY A 59 19.15 -0.60 10.29
CA GLY A 59 20.40 -1.18 10.81
C GLY A 59 21.67 -0.51 10.26
N ASN A 60 21.61 0.09 9.06
CA ASN A 60 22.73 0.72 8.36
C ASN A 60 22.51 2.23 8.13
N CYS A 61 21.85 2.90 9.06
CA CYS A 61 21.42 4.30 8.89
C CYS A 61 22.62 5.26 8.79
N GLU A 62 23.64 5.08 9.62
CA GLU A 62 24.85 5.93 9.61
C GLU A 62 25.60 5.84 8.28
N GLU A 63 25.75 4.63 7.73
CA GLU A 63 26.37 4.43 6.41
C GLU A 63 25.55 5.11 5.31
N LEU A 64 24.23 4.91 5.31
CA LEU A 64 23.31 5.52 4.35
C LEU A 64 23.46 7.04 4.35
N MET A 65 23.44 7.65 5.53
CA MET A 65 23.52 9.09 5.69
C MET A 65 24.86 9.66 5.26
N THR A 66 25.94 9.08 5.77
CA THR A 66 27.31 9.55 5.48
C THR A 66 27.59 9.52 3.98
N LYS A 67 27.21 8.42 3.31
CA LYS A 67 27.42 8.28 1.86
C LYS A 67 26.51 9.20 1.05
N VAL A 68 25.23 9.35 1.42
CA VAL A 68 24.32 10.27 0.71
C VAL A 68 24.80 11.72 0.84
N GLN A 69 25.23 12.14 2.03
CA GLN A 69 25.81 13.46 2.26
C GLN A 69 27.08 13.68 1.43
N LEU A 70 27.95 12.66 1.33
CA LEU A 70 29.13 12.72 0.46
C LEU A 70 28.73 12.93 -1.01
N GLU A 71 27.79 12.15 -1.53
CA GLU A 71 27.34 12.26 -2.93
C GLU A 71 26.65 13.61 -3.22
N LEU A 72 25.88 14.14 -2.28
CA LEU A 72 25.26 15.47 -2.40
C LEU A 72 26.33 16.58 -2.40
N THR A 73 27.34 16.46 -1.54
CA THR A 73 28.43 17.44 -1.44
C THR A 73 29.30 17.43 -2.70
N GLU A 74 29.70 16.25 -3.18
CA GLU A 74 30.55 16.09 -4.37
C GLU A 74 29.86 16.52 -5.67
N SER A 75 28.56 16.25 -5.81
CA SER A 75 27.84 16.49 -7.06
C SER A 75 27.45 17.95 -7.30
N MET A 76 27.33 18.75 -6.24
CA MET A 76 26.45 19.91 -6.31
C MET A 76 26.78 21.17 -5.51
N SER A 77 27.91 21.25 -4.78
CA SER A 77 28.18 22.42 -3.92
C SER A 77 26.96 22.76 -3.04
N PHE A 78 26.23 21.73 -2.61
CA PHE A 78 25.05 21.76 -1.75
C PHE A 78 25.44 22.04 -0.30
N ALA A 79 26.32 23.02 -0.08
CA ALA A 79 26.73 23.44 1.26
C ALA A 79 25.53 23.89 2.11
N ASP A 80 24.42 24.28 1.48
CA ASP A 80 23.17 24.67 2.16
C ASP A 80 22.34 23.48 2.67
N TYR A 81 22.61 22.25 2.21
CA TYR A 81 22.01 21.02 2.76
C TYR A 81 22.89 20.40 3.85
N ALA A 82 23.84 21.20 4.35
CA ALA A 82 24.74 20.82 5.42
C ALA A 82 23.92 20.37 6.62
N VAL A 83 24.04 19.08 6.92
CA VAL A 83 23.53 18.42 8.11
C VAL A 83 22.02 18.20 8.10
N ILE A 84 21.55 17.33 7.21
CA ILE A 84 20.34 16.55 7.52
C ILE A 84 20.72 15.59 8.64
N GLU A 85 20.21 15.83 9.84
CA GLU A 85 20.44 14.97 11.00
C GLU A 85 19.70 13.63 10.86
N PRO A 86 20.21 12.55 11.48
CA PRO A 86 19.53 11.27 11.46
C PRO A 86 18.18 11.39 12.16
N GLU A 87 17.09 11.12 11.43
CA GLU A 87 15.82 10.86 12.08
C GLU A 87 15.99 9.58 12.93
N GLN A 88 15.92 9.71 14.26
CA GLN A 88 15.91 8.56 15.14
C GLN A 88 14.60 7.81 14.97
N VAL A 89 14.68 6.52 14.62
CA VAL A 89 13.51 5.68 14.37
C VAL A 89 13.30 4.72 15.53
N LEU A 90 12.05 4.64 15.99
CA LEU A 90 11.64 3.75 17.06
C LEU A 90 10.38 2.97 16.70
N ARG A 91 10.28 1.77 17.28
CA ARG A 91 9.11 0.89 17.12
C ARG A 91 8.16 1.11 18.29
N VAL A 92 6.91 1.45 18.00
CA VAL A 92 5.85 1.55 19.01
C VAL A 92 5.13 0.22 19.09
N GLN A 93 5.43 -0.55 20.16
CA GLN A 93 4.91 -1.91 20.32
C GLN A 93 3.44 -1.97 20.75
N LYS A 94 2.98 -1.02 21.57
CA LYS A 94 1.61 -1.00 22.09
C LYS A 94 0.66 -0.32 21.11
N ASP A 95 -0.42 -1.01 20.74
CA ASP A 95 -1.42 -0.49 19.79
C ASP A 95 -2.06 0.81 20.26
N ASN A 96 -2.41 0.91 21.54
CA ASN A 96 -3.00 2.13 22.12
C ASN A 96 -2.06 3.34 22.01
N ASP A 97 -0.77 3.16 22.31
CA ASP A 97 0.22 4.25 22.20
C ASP A 97 0.37 4.68 20.74
N ARG A 98 0.44 3.71 19.82
CA ARG A 98 0.49 3.97 18.38
C ARG A 98 -0.73 4.77 17.91
N ARG A 99 -1.94 4.35 18.28
CA ARG A 99 -3.18 5.07 17.94
C ARG A 99 -3.18 6.50 18.47
N ASN A 100 -2.73 6.70 19.71
CA ASN A 100 -2.63 8.03 20.32
C ASN A 100 -1.61 8.92 19.60
N LEU A 101 -0.46 8.38 19.21
CA LEU A 101 0.55 9.12 18.44
C LEU A 101 0.05 9.50 17.04
N ILE A 102 -0.61 8.57 16.34
CA ILE A 102 -1.23 8.84 15.04
C ILE A 102 -2.29 9.92 15.16
N LYS A 103 -3.17 9.81 16.17
CA LYS A 103 -4.18 10.83 16.47
C LYS A 103 -3.53 12.20 16.66
N ASN A 104 -2.55 12.32 17.55
CA ASN A 104 -1.89 13.59 17.84
C ASN A 104 -1.20 14.17 16.59
N TRP A 105 -0.63 13.32 15.74
CA TRP A 105 -0.03 13.74 14.48
C TRP A 105 -1.09 14.24 13.48
N LEU A 106 -2.22 13.55 13.37
CA LEU A 106 -3.35 13.99 12.54
C LEU A 106 -3.94 15.30 13.06
N ASP A 107 -4.18 15.43 14.36
CA ASP A 107 -4.76 16.62 15.00
C ASP A 107 -3.93 17.89 14.74
N LYS A 108 -2.60 17.78 14.72
CA LYS A 108 -1.70 18.90 14.37
C LYS A 108 -1.77 19.29 12.90
N ARG A 109 -1.95 18.31 12.02
CA ARG A 109 -2.10 18.53 10.58
C ARG A 109 -3.50 19.02 10.21
N ALA A 110 -4.44 18.82 11.12
CA ALA A 110 -5.86 19.02 10.96
C ALA A 110 -6.36 20.44 11.23
N GLU A 111 -5.49 21.38 11.62
CA GLU A 111 -5.88 22.77 11.85
C GLU A 111 -6.65 23.34 10.65
N GLY A 112 -7.99 23.41 10.76
CA GLY A 112 -8.90 23.95 9.74
C GLY A 112 -9.97 23.00 9.17
N PHE A 113 -9.92 21.69 9.44
CA PHE A 113 -10.97 20.76 8.98
C PHE A 113 -11.68 20.04 10.13
N SER A 114 -12.97 19.78 9.93
CA SER A 114 -13.79 18.97 10.83
C SER A 114 -13.53 17.51 10.50
N TYR A 115 -12.76 16.81 11.34
CA TYR A 115 -12.45 15.40 11.11
C TYR A 115 -13.26 14.49 12.03
N ARG A 116 -13.92 13.51 11.41
CA ARG A 116 -14.17 12.22 12.06
C ARG A 116 -13.10 11.29 11.53
N TYR A 117 -12.33 10.69 12.43
CA TYR A 117 -11.42 9.62 12.06
C TYR A 117 -11.72 8.38 12.88
N ASP A 118 -11.83 7.25 12.19
CA ASP A 118 -11.88 5.94 12.80
C ASP A 118 -10.50 5.30 12.59
N LEU A 119 -9.91 4.81 13.68
CA LEU A 119 -8.64 4.08 13.62
C LEU A 119 -8.94 2.60 13.62
N LEU A 120 -8.60 1.94 12.52
CA LEU A 120 -8.72 0.50 12.39
C LEU A 120 -7.33 -0.10 12.31
N SER A 121 -6.93 -0.74 13.39
CA SER A 121 -5.78 -1.64 13.38
C SER A 121 -6.27 -2.97 12.83
N LYS A 122 -5.87 -3.31 11.61
CA LYS A 122 -6.06 -4.65 11.07
C LYS A 122 -4.70 -5.20 10.66
N GLY A 123 -4.42 -6.43 11.06
CA GLY A 123 -3.38 -7.19 10.40
C GLY A 123 -3.86 -7.48 8.99
N PHE A 124 -3.17 -6.95 7.98
CA PHE A 124 -3.21 -7.60 6.68
C PHE A 124 -2.45 -8.91 6.85
N GLN A 125 -2.99 -10.03 6.36
CA GLN A 125 -2.34 -11.33 6.52
C GLN A 125 -0.88 -11.23 6.06
N ASN A 126 0.06 -11.63 6.92
CA ASN A 126 1.52 -11.59 6.72
C ASN A 126 2.22 -10.22 6.72
N GLU A 127 1.55 -9.09 6.92
CA GLU A 127 2.16 -7.76 6.69
C GLU A 127 2.34 -6.90 7.95
N GLY A 128 2.21 -7.50 9.13
CA GLY A 128 2.30 -6.80 10.41
C GLY A 128 1.09 -5.89 10.70
N ASN A 129 1.16 -5.17 11.81
CA ASN A 129 0.06 -4.30 12.24
C ASN A 129 0.09 -2.97 11.50
N VAL A 130 -0.81 -2.79 10.53
CA VAL A 130 -1.08 -1.51 9.87
C VAL A 130 -2.27 -0.85 10.56
N THR A 131 -2.12 0.43 10.91
CA THR A 131 -3.22 1.26 11.41
C THR A 131 -3.71 2.14 10.25
N MET A 132 -4.99 2.03 9.93
CA MET A 132 -5.64 2.91 8.96
C MET A 132 -6.31 4.07 9.67
N ALA A 133 -6.23 5.27 9.10
CA ALA A 133 -7.02 6.42 9.52
C ALA A 133 -7.83 6.97 8.35
N PHE A 134 -9.14 7.11 8.57
CA PHE A 134 -10.06 7.71 7.60
C PHE A 134 -10.27 9.16 7.97
N VAL A 135 -10.05 10.07 7.04
CA VAL A 135 -9.98 11.49 7.32
C VAL A 135 -10.95 12.20 6.37
N GLN A 136 -12.15 12.50 6.86
CA GLN A 136 -13.18 13.15 6.04
C GLN A 136 -12.98 14.68 6.01
N ASN A 137 -13.02 15.28 4.82
CA ASN A 137 -12.96 16.73 4.66
C ASN A 137 -14.36 17.37 4.62
N LYS A 138 -14.43 18.71 4.68
CA LYS A 138 -15.71 19.47 4.67
C LYS A 138 -16.54 19.28 3.41
N ALA A 139 -15.92 18.93 2.29
CA ALA A 139 -16.61 18.65 1.03
C ALA A 139 -17.16 17.23 0.96
N GLY A 140 -16.95 16.41 1.99
CA GLY A 140 -17.39 15.01 2.06
C GLY A 140 -16.40 14.00 1.47
N GLY A 141 -15.27 14.45 0.92
CA GLY A 141 -14.19 13.56 0.46
C GLY A 141 -13.45 12.91 1.62
N ILE A 142 -12.84 11.75 1.37
CA ILE A 142 -12.18 10.92 2.39
C ILE A 142 -10.72 10.73 2.00
N THR A 143 -9.80 10.97 2.93
CA THR A 143 -8.40 10.55 2.80
C THR A 143 -8.14 9.35 3.70
N VAL A 144 -7.62 8.28 3.13
CA VAL A 144 -7.26 7.06 3.85
C VAL A 144 -5.76 7.05 4.04
N PHE A 145 -5.28 7.18 5.28
CA PHE A 145 -3.86 7.05 5.62
C PHE A 145 -3.54 5.65 6.11
N GLN A 146 -2.36 5.16 5.76
CA GLN A 146 -1.79 3.91 6.26
C GLN A 146 -0.55 4.19 7.11
N PHE A 147 -0.54 3.69 8.34
CA PHE A 147 0.58 3.83 9.27
C PHE A 147 1.09 2.47 9.70
N ASN A 148 2.41 2.30 9.73
CA ASN A 148 3.04 1.14 10.36
C ASN A 148 3.36 1.43 11.83
N GLU A 149 4.07 0.50 12.46
CA GLU A 149 4.52 0.61 13.86
C GLU A 149 5.78 1.46 14.08
N TRP A 150 6.34 2.05 13.02
CA TRP A 150 7.60 2.78 13.07
C TRP A 150 7.36 4.29 13.08
N PHE A 151 8.02 4.98 13.99
CA PHE A 151 7.93 6.41 14.20
C PHE A 151 9.32 7.01 14.16
N SER A 152 9.43 8.24 13.66
CA SER A 152 10.64 9.04 13.76
C SER A 152 10.47 10.19 14.73
N ILE A 153 11.56 10.52 15.43
CA ILE A 153 11.69 11.76 16.21
C ILE A 153 12.02 12.87 15.22
N ALA A 154 11.09 13.80 15.03
CA ALA A 154 11.32 14.98 14.21
C ALA A 154 12.25 15.97 14.94
N SER A 155 12.75 16.97 14.20
CA SER A 155 13.69 17.98 14.72
C SER A 155 13.15 18.80 15.91
N ASP A 156 11.83 18.87 16.07
CA ASP A 156 11.15 19.51 17.20
C ASP A 156 11.01 18.59 18.43
N GLY A 157 11.61 17.39 18.38
CA GLY A 157 11.57 16.38 19.44
C GLY A 157 10.26 15.57 19.47
N GLN A 158 9.36 15.78 18.52
CA GLN A 158 8.07 15.07 18.51
C GLN A 158 8.14 13.77 17.73
N LEU A 159 7.36 12.79 18.21
CA LEU A 159 7.15 11.56 17.47
C LEU A 159 6.17 11.78 16.32
N SER A 160 6.57 11.31 15.16
CA SER A 160 5.79 11.36 13.94
C SER A 160 5.78 9.99 13.27
N PRO A 161 4.69 9.58 12.63
CA PRO A 161 4.69 8.33 11.86
C PRO A 161 5.77 8.39 10.79
N LEU A 162 6.46 7.27 10.57
CA LEU A 162 7.46 7.17 9.51
C LEU A 162 6.79 7.19 8.12
N TRP A 163 5.64 6.50 8.00
CA TRP A 163 4.79 6.51 6.81
C TRP A 163 3.86 7.73 6.82
N ARG A 164 4.31 8.85 6.23
CA ARG A 164 3.54 10.12 6.20
C ARG A 164 2.78 10.33 4.90
N ASP A 165 3.16 9.62 3.84
CA ASP A 165 2.74 9.82 2.46
C ASP A 165 2.07 8.57 1.85
N PHE A 166 1.86 7.53 2.66
CA PHE A 166 1.01 6.39 2.31
C PHE A 166 -0.45 6.76 2.54
N ASN A 167 -1.05 7.40 1.54
CA ASN A 167 -2.45 7.75 1.57
C ASN A 167 -3.12 7.56 0.21
N LEU A 168 -4.45 7.48 0.25
CA LEU A 168 -5.32 7.47 -0.91
C LEU A 168 -6.46 8.46 -0.68
N GLU A 169 -6.73 9.31 -1.65
CA GLU A 169 -7.74 10.37 -1.55
C GLU A 169 -8.95 10.05 -2.41
N TYR A 170 -10.14 10.19 -1.84
CA TYR A 170 -11.44 9.96 -2.45
C TYR A 170 -12.26 11.25 -2.50
N GLY A 171 -12.94 11.47 -3.61
CA GLY A 171 -13.93 12.53 -3.75
C GLY A 171 -15.20 12.24 -2.95
N ALA A 172 -16.09 13.23 -2.88
CA ALA A 172 -17.39 13.09 -2.22
C ALA A 172 -18.31 12.06 -2.91
N ASN A 173 -18.02 11.74 -4.18
CA ASN A 173 -18.67 10.71 -4.97
C ASN A 173 -18.15 9.29 -4.67
N GLY A 174 -17.17 9.13 -3.77
CA GLY A 174 -16.59 7.84 -3.42
C GLY A 174 -15.53 7.32 -4.38
N PHE A 175 -15.16 8.10 -5.41
CA PHE A 175 -14.14 7.71 -6.37
C PHE A 175 -12.76 8.30 -6.03
N ILE A 176 -11.70 7.59 -6.41
CA ILE A 176 -10.33 8.04 -6.18
C ILE A 176 -10.08 9.34 -6.95
N LEU A 177 -9.51 10.34 -6.27
CA LEU A 177 -9.18 11.62 -6.89
C LEU A 177 -8.01 11.45 -7.89
N PRO A 178 -8.17 11.88 -9.15
CA PRO A 178 -7.11 11.77 -10.14
C PRO A 178 -6.02 12.82 -9.94
N GLY A 179 -4.88 12.60 -10.60
CA GLY A 179 -3.85 13.62 -10.80
C GLY A 179 -2.65 13.53 -9.86
N ARG A 180 -2.85 13.30 -8.55
CA ARG A 180 -1.73 13.16 -7.60
C ARG A 180 -1.22 11.71 -7.56
N PRO A 181 0.11 11.47 -7.57
CA PRO A 181 0.65 10.15 -7.27
C PRO A 181 0.44 9.79 -5.79
N PHE A 182 -0.04 8.57 -5.55
CA PHE A 182 -0.24 7.98 -4.23
C PHE A 182 0.78 6.87 -3.98
N ARG A 183 1.18 6.70 -2.72
CA ARG A 183 2.05 5.59 -2.32
C ARG A 183 1.21 4.54 -1.61
N ILE A 184 1.29 3.32 -2.12
CA ILE A 184 0.54 2.18 -1.60
C ILE A 184 1.53 1.08 -1.27
N TRP A 185 1.45 0.60 -0.03
CA TRP A 185 2.13 -0.63 0.37
C TRP A 185 1.39 -1.80 -0.25
N VAL A 186 2.04 -2.55 -1.14
CA VAL A 186 1.38 -3.66 -1.87
C VAL A 186 1.55 -4.97 -1.10
N ARG A 187 2.77 -5.23 -0.61
CA ARG A 187 3.16 -6.38 0.24
C ARG A 187 4.54 -6.14 0.83
N ASP A 188 5.07 -7.10 1.58
CA ASP A 188 6.40 -7.05 2.17
C ASP A 188 7.48 -6.55 1.21
N HIS A 189 8.06 -5.41 1.59
CA HIS A 189 9.11 -4.71 0.87
C HIS A 189 8.74 -4.30 -0.58
N VAL A 190 7.45 -4.22 -0.91
CA VAL A 190 6.97 -3.80 -2.24
C VAL A 190 6.06 -2.58 -2.09
N VAL A 191 6.48 -1.48 -2.69
CA VAL A 191 5.76 -0.21 -2.69
C VAL A 191 5.41 0.16 -4.12
N ALA A 192 4.15 0.52 -4.35
CA ALA A 192 3.68 1.10 -5.59
C ALA A 192 3.50 2.61 -5.45
N VAL A 193 3.98 3.36 -6.45
CA VAL A 193 3.60 4.75 -6.68
C VAL A 193 2.60 4.75 -7.84
N VAL A 194 1.36 5.16 -7.57
CA VAL A 194 0.23 5.01 -8.49
C VAL A 194 -0.38 6.38 -8.76
N GLN A 195 -0.60 6.71 -10.03
CA GLN A 195 -1.31 7.92 -10.44
C GLN A 195 -2.58 7.52 -11.16
N PHE A 196 -3.72 8.05 -10.73
CA PHE A 196 -5.02 7.78 -11.34
C PHE A 196 -5.38 8.82 -12.41
N LEU A 197 -5.96 8.34 -13.51
CA LEU A 197 -6.52 9.16 -14.60
C LEU A 197 -8.04 9.39 -14.43
N GLY A 198 -8.66 8.70 -13.46
CA GLY A 198 -10.10 8.74 -13.18
C GLY A 198 -10.48 7.62 -12.22
N GLU A 199 -11.77 7.28 -12.20
CA GLU A 199 -12.40 6.43 -11.18
C GLU A 199 -11.75 5.04 -11.01
N GLU A 200 -11.39 4.37 -12.11
CA GLU A 200 -10.80 3.01 -12.08
C GLU A 200 -9.69 2.82 -13.13
N LYS A 201 -9.10 3.93 -13.60
CA LYS A 201 -8.00 3.89 -14.57
C LYS A 201 -6.73 4.42 -13.95
N ILE A 202 -5.71 3.59 -13.94
CA ILE A 202 -4.36 3.98 -13.53
C ILE A 202 -3.69 4.60 -14.74
N GLN A 203 -3.25 5.85 -14.61
CA GLN A 203 -2.42 6.53 -15.61
C GLN A 203 -1.02 5.93 -15.68
N SER A 204 -0.39 5.75 -14.51
CA SER A 204 0.93 5.16 -14.37
C SER A 204 1.08 4.47 -13.03
N CYS A 205 1.88 3.40 -13.00
CA CYS A 205 2.23 2.66 -11.80
C CYS A 205 3.72 2.33 -11.83
N ARG A 206 4.43 2.67 -10.75
CA ARG A 206 5.82 2.28 -10.55
C ARG A 206 5.90 1.44 -9.30
N VAL A 207 6.23 0.16 -9.49
CA VAL A 207 6.41 -0.78 -8.40
C VAL A 207 7.89 -0.94 -8.11
N THR A 208 8.27 -0.70 -6.87
CA THR A 208 9.65 -0.85 -6.39
C THR A 208 9.71 -1.95 -5.35
N ARG A 209 10.81 -2.72 -5.36
CA ARG A 209 11.04 -3.84 -4.45
C ARG A 209 12.32 -3.65 -3.66
N GLY A 210 12.24 -4.00 -2.37
CA GLY A 210 13.37 -4.10 -1.47
C GLY A 210 13.89 -2.74 -1.04
N TYR A 211 14.90 -2.79 -0.17
CA TYR A 211 15.55 -1.60 0.38
C TYR A 211 16.32 -0.80 -0.70
N THR A 212 16.63 -1.40 -1.85
CA THR A 212 17.31 -0.72 -2.98
C THR A 212 16.36 -0.09 -4.00
N PHE A 213 15.04 -0.13 -3.77
CA PHE A 213 14.01 0.41 -4.68
C PHE A 213 14.09 -0.11 -6.11
N ASN A 214 14.51 -1.36 -6.31
CA ASN A 214 14.65 -1.91 -7.66
C ASN A 214 13.27 -1.94 -8.37
N LYS A 215 13.22 -1.44 -9.61
CA LYS A 215 11.97 -1.36 -10.38
C LYS A 215 11.51 -2.77 -10.74
N ASN A 216 10.29 -3.12 -10.37
CA ASN A 216 9.64 -4.33 -10.84
C ASN A 216 8.98 -4.05 -12.20
N ASN A 217 9.71 -4.35 -13.28
CA ASN A 217 9.25 -4.08 -14.65
C ASN A 217 7.97 -4.83 -15.04
N ASN A 218 7.70 -6.00 -14.44
CA ASN A 218 6.52 -6.79 -14.77
C ASN A 218 5.22 -6.16 -14.26
N GLN A 219 5.31 -5.33 -13.23
CA GLN A 219 4.15 -4.67 -12.59
C GLN A 219 4.14 -3.15 -12.82
N SER A 220 5.23 -2.59 -13.32
CA SER A 220 5.32 -1.15 -13.60
C SER A 220 4.86 -0.85 -15.03
N PHE A 221 4.09 0.21 -15.20
CA PHE A 221 3.62 0.67 -16.50
C PHE A 221 3.46 2.19 -16.53
N GLU A 222 3.66 2.77 -17.70
CA GLU A 222 3.62 4.22 -17.94
C GLU A 222 2.45 4.64 -18.84
N THR A 223 1.64 3.67 -19.28
CA THR A 223 0.45 3.87 -20.10
C THR A 223 -0.80 3.54 -19.32
N ALA A 224 -1.89 4.23 -19.62
CA ALA A 224 -3.13 4.04 -18.89
C ALA A 224 -3.66 2.60 -19.00
N ARG A 225 -4.05 2.01 -17.87
CA ARG A 225 -4.63 0.66 -17.78
C ARG A 225 -5.79 0.62 -16.78
N PRO A 226 -6.79 -0.26 -16.97
CA PRO A 226 -7.76 -0.59 -15.92
C PRO A 226 -7.07 -1.08 -14.65
N LEU A 227 -7.62 -0.74 -13.48
CA LEU A 227 -7.10 -1.19 -12.18
C LEU A 227 -7.10 -2.73 -12.07
N GLU A 228 -8.09 -3.39 -12.66
CA GLU A 228 -8.27 -4.85 -12.65
C GLU A 228 -7.12 -5.60 -13.33
N GLU A 229 -6.42 -4.97 -14.27
CA GLU A 229 -5.23 -5.55 -14.92
C GLU A 229 -4.02 -5.62 -13.98
N SER A 230 -4.12 -5.04 -12.78
CA SER A 230 -3.10 -5.09 -11.72
C SER A 230 -3.67 -5.75 -10.45
N PRO A 231 -3.83 -7.08 -10.40
CA PRO A 231 -4.55 -7.76 -9.32
C PRO A 231 -4.05 -7.45 -7.91
N GLU A 232 -2.72 -7.43 -7.70
CA GLU A 232 -2.14 -7.11 -6.38
C GLU A 232 -2.55 -5.70 -5.90
N LEU A 233 -2.55 -4.72 -6.80
CA LEU A 233 -2.95 -3.36 -6.48
C LEU A 233 -4.47 -3.23 -6.34
N PHE A 234 -5.23 -3.88 -7.22
CA PHE A 234 -6.69 -3.94 -7.15
C PHE A 234 -7.15 -4.46 -5.78
N TYR A 235 -6.68 -5.64 -5.37
CA TYR A 235 -7.04 -6.20 -4.07
C TYR A 235 -6.63 -5.30 -2.93
N ARG A 236 -5.42 -4.70 -3.01
CA ARG A 236 -4.95 -3.80 -1.96
C ARG A 236 -5.85 -2.58 -1.79
N ILE A 237 -6.26 -1.95 -2.89
CA ILE A 237 -7.15 -0.79 -2.86
C ILE A 237 -8.53 -1.18 -2.33
N LYS A 238 -9.10 -2.29 -2.82
CA LYS A 238 -10.39 -2.78 -2.32
C LYS A 238 -10.38 -3.10 -0.83
N ALA A 239 -9.26 -3.62 -0.32
CA ALA A 239 -9.10 -3.87 1.11
C ALA A 239 -9.05 -2.57 1.94
N LEU A 240 -8.49 -1.48 1.39
CA LEU A 240 -8.51 -0.14 2.00
C LEU A 240 -9.92 0.47 1.98
N GLU A 241 -10.73 0.17 0.96
CA GLU A 241 -12.09 0.68 0.78
C GLU A 241 -13.11 0.05 1.72
N ARG A 242 -12.98 -1.26 1.99
CA ARG A 242 -13.92 -2.06 2.80
C ARG A 242 -14.41 -1.35 4.08
N PRO A 243 -13.56 -0.70 4.90
CA PRO A 243 -14.03 -0.23 6.19
C PRO A 243 -14.95 0.99 6.16
N PHE A 244 -15.03 1.70 5.04
CA PHE A 244 -15.88 2.89 4.90
C PHE A 244 -16.89 2.80 3.75
N LEU A 245 -16.78 1.79 2.87
CA LEU A 245 -17.81 1.46 1.90
C LEU A 245 -18.76 0.40 2.47
N PRO A 246 -20.07 0.69 2.63
CA PRO A 246 -21.03 -0.33 3.01
C PRO A 246 -21.07 -1.46 1.98
N LEU A 247 -21.05 -2.72 2.44
CA LEU A 247 -21.08 -3.91 1.57
C LEU A 247 -22.33 -3.94 0.66
N SER A 248 -23.45 -3.37 1.11
CA SER A 248 -24.69 -3.24 0.33
C SER A 248 -24.55 -2.33 -0.90
N SER A 249 -23.58 -1.41 -0.87
CA SER A 249 -23.29 -0.47 -1.96
C SER A 249 -22.02 -0.81 -2.72
N ASP A 250 -21.25 -1.82 -2.29
CA ASP A 250 -20.02 -2.24 -2.96
C ASP A 250 -20.34 -3.18 -4.14
N PRO A 251 -20.17 -2.74 -5.41
CA PRO A 251 -20.51 -3.56 -6.57
C PRO A 251 -19.64 -4.82 -6.67
N LEU A 252 -18.38 -4.78 -6.20
CA LEU A 252 -17.50 -5.95 -6.22
C LEU A 252 -18.04 -7.03 -5.28
N TYR A 253 -18.46 -6.63 -4.08
CA TYR A 253 -19.05 -7.54 -3.10
C TYR A 253 -20.36 -8.14 -3.62
N GLN A 254 -21.28 -7.30 -4.11
CA GLN A 254 -22.58 -7.76 -4.63
C GLN A 254 -22.40 -8.75 -5.80
N ASN A 255 -21.52 -8.43 -6.75
CA ASN A 255 -21.23 -9.33 -7.87
C ASN A 255 -20.57 -10.64 -7.42
N LEU A 256 -19.74 -10.61 -6.37
CA LEU A 256 -19.13 -11.82 -5.82
C LEU A 256 -20.17 -12.73 -5.17
N VAL A 257 -21.08 -12.17 -4.36
CA VAL A 257 -22.16 -12.94 -3.73
C VAL A 257 -23.02 -13.62 -4.79
N LEU A 258 -23.48 -12.86 -5.79
CA LEU A 258 -24.28 -13.39 -6.90
C LEU A 258 -23.53 -14.49 -7.67
N LEU A 259 -22.24 -14.29 -7.95
CA LEU A 259 -21.41 -15.27 -8.64
C LEU A 259 -21.34 -16.59 -7.86
N LEU A 260 -21.15 -16.53 -6.54
CA LEU A 260 -21.06 -17.72 -5.69
C LEU A 260 -22.43 -18.43 -5.58
N GLU A 261 -23.51 -17.68 -5.38
CA GLU A 261 -24.87 -18.23 -5.32
C GLU A 261 -25.26 -18.93 -6.64
N GLU A 262 -25.00 -18.30 -7.78
CA GLU A 262 -25.24 -18.90 -9.09
C GLU A 262 -24.39 -20.15 -9.32
N ALA A 263 -23.12 -20.13 -8.90
CA ALA A 263 -22.22 -21.27 -9.03
C ALA A 263 -22.71 -22.47 -8.20
N ILE A 264 -23.19 -22.23 -6.97
CA ILE A 264 -23.79 -23.25 -6.11
C ILE A 264 -25.03 -23.85 -6.80
N LEU A 265 -25.92 -23.01 -7.33
CA LEU A 265 -27.13 -23.48 -8.01
C LEU A 265 -26.81 -24.32 -9.25
N LYS A 266 -25.92 -23.84 -10.12
CA LYS A 266 -25.50 -24.56 -11.34
C LYS A 266 -24.80 -25.88 -11.02
N ALA A 267 -24.05 -25.93 -9.93
CA ALA A 267 -23.37 -27.13 -9.44
C ALA A 267 -24.33 -28.21 -8.91
N GLN A 268 -25.62 -27.90 -8.69
CA GLN A 268 -26.61 -28.92 -8.34
C GLN A 268 -26.92 -29.89 -9.49
N THR A 269 -26.65 -29.50 -10.73
CA THR A 269 -26.78 -30.36 -11.92
C THR A 269 -25.39 -30.60 -12.51
N PRO A 270 -24.73 -31.72 -12.17
CA PRO A 270 -23.33 -31.94 -12.51
C PRO A 270 -23.14 -32.04 -14.02
N SER A 271 -22.33 -31.14 -14.55
CA SER A 271 -21.82 -31.19 -15.93
C SER A 271 -20.36 -30.72 -15.91
N LYS A 272 -19.59 -31.03 -16.96
CA LYS A 272 -18.20 -30.55 -17.06
C LYS A 272 -18.11 -29.02 -17.01
N GLU A 273 -19.09 -28.35 -17.61
CA GLU A 273 -19.20 -26.90 -17.61
C GLU A 273 -19.55 -26.37 -16.22
N SER A 274 -20.54 -26.97 -15.53
CA SER A 274 -20.92 -26.60 -14.16
C SER A 274 -19.74 -26.72 -13.18
N ILE A 275 -18.94 -27.77 -13.31
CA ILE A 275 -17.73 -27.98 -12.48
C ILE A 275 -16.71 -26.87 -12.74
N ALA A 276 -16.43 -26.55 -14.01
CA ALA A 276 -15.48 -25.48 -14.35
C ALA A 276 -15.93 -24.11 -13.83
N ILE A 277 -17.23 -23.79 -13.95
CA ILE A 277 -17.81 -22.56 -13.40
C ILE A 277 -17.67 -22.52 -11.88
N ALA A 278 -18.01 -23.62 -11.19
CA ALA A 278 -17.91 -23.73 -9.74
C ALA A 278 -16.47 -23.53 -9.24
N CYS A 279 -15.49 -24.22 -9.85
CA CYS A 279 -14.08 -24.06 -9.48
C CYS A 279 -13.56 -22.64 -9.72
N ASN A 280 -13.94 -22.01 -10.85
CA ASN A 280 -13.53 -20.64 -11.15
C ASN A 280 -14.14 -19.63 -10.17
N ALA A 281 -15.44 -19.77 -9.86
CA ALA A 281 -16.12 -18.94 -8.88
C ALA A 281 -15.51 -19.10 -7.49
N PHE A 282 -15.23 -20.34 -7.08
CA PHE A 282 -14.58 -20.66 -5.81
C PHE A 282 -13.20 -20.01 -5.70
N ASN A 283 -12.32 -20.19 -6.69
CA ASN A 283 -10.97 -19.61 -6.66
C ASN A 283 -10.98 -18.08 -6.60
N ARG A 284 -11.90 -17.45 -7.35
CA ARG A 284 -12.08 -15.99 -7.32
C ARG A 284 -12.60 -15.52 -5.96
N GLY A 285 -13.59 -16.20 -5.42
CA GLY A 285 -14.17 -15.86 -4.11
C GLY A 285 -13.19 -16.09 -2.98
N GLN A 286 -12.40 -17.17 -3.01
CA GLN A 286 -11.33 -17.43 -2.05
C GLN A 286 -10.29 -16.30 -2.06
N SER A 287 -9.85 -15.87 -3.25
CA SER A 287 -8.91 -14.75 -3.35
C SER A 287 -9.47 -13.46 -2.74
N LEU A 288 -10.72 -13.11 -3.05
CA LEU A 288 -11.36 -11.91 -2.51
C LEU A 288 -11.62 -12.02 -1.00
N PHE A 289 -11.97 -13.21 -0.51
CA PHE A 289 -12.11 -13.47 0.91
C PHE A 289 -10.77 -13.29 1.62
N ASP A 290 -9.70 -13.91 1.14
CA ASP A 290 -8.39 -13.85 1.81
C ASP A 290 -7.77 -12.45 1.81
N PHE A 291 -7.93 -11.68 0.73
CA PHE A 291 -7.25 -10.39 0.57
C PHE A 291 -8.11 -9.15 0.88
N VAL A 292 -9.43 -9.23 0.71
CA VAL A 292 -10.34 -8.08 0.84
C VAL A 292 -11.32 -8.26 1.99
N TYR A 293 -11.95 -9.43 2.11
CA TYR A 293 -13.05 -9.69 3.05
C TYR A 293 -12.77 -10.84 4.04
N PRO A 294 -11.64 -10.85 4.79
CA PRO A 294 -11.18 -12.02 5.56
C PRO A 294 -12.10 -12.40 6.73
N ASP A 295 -13.00 -11.49 7.12
CA ASP A 295 -13.86 -11.60 8.30
C ASP A 295 -15.35 -11.74 7.90
N ASP A 296 -15.66 -11.88 6.61
CA ASP A 296 -17.03 -11.85 6.13
C ASP A 296 -17.73 -13.21 6.28
N LYS A 297 -18.76 -13.25 7.14
CA LYS A 297 -19.48 -14.49 7.46
C LYS A 297 -20.30 -15.02 6.29
N VAL A 298 -20.84 -14.16 5.43
CA VAL A 298 -21.67 -14.57 4.29
C VAL A 298 -20.78 -15.22 3.24
N LEU A 299 -19.68 -14.57 2.86
CA LEU A 299 -18.71 -15.13 1.93
C LEU A 299 -18.10 -16.42 2.45
N TYR A 300 -17.80 -16.51 3.75
CA TYR A 300 -17.33 -17.74 4.36
C TYR A 300 -18.32 -18.90 4.16
N LEU A 301 -19.61 -18.68 4.45
CA LEU A 301 -20.64 -19.71 4.29
C LEU A 301 -20.82 -20.12 2.83
N LEU A 302 -20.87 -19.16 1.91
CA LEU A 302 -21.00 -19.42 0.47
C LEU A 302 -19.80 -20.21 -0.08
N LEU A 303 -18.58 -19.84 0.31
CA LEU A 303 -17.36 -20.54 -0.10
C LEU A 303 -17.33 -21.96 0.45
N ARG A 304 -17.68 -22.14 1.73
CA ARG A 304 -17.77 -23.45 2.36
C ARG A 304 -18.79 -24.33 1.64
N ASP A 305 -19.99 -23.84 1.39
CA ASP A 305 -21.07 -24.61 0.74
C ASP A 305 -20.72 -24.94 -0.73
N LEU A 306 -20.09 -24.01 -1.46
CA LEU A 306 -19.58 -24.27 -2.81
C LEU A 306 -18.46 -25.31 -2.80
N SER A 307 -17.57 -25.30 -1.80
CA SER A 307 -16.48 -26.27 -1.65
C SER A 307 -17.01 -27.70 -1.48
N PHE A 308 -18.01 -27.91 -0.61
CA PHE A 308 -18.66 -29.20 -0.41
C PHE A 308 -19.39 -29.66 -1.68
N THR A 309 -19.99 -28.72 -2.41
CA THR A 309 -20.67 -29.04 -3.67
C THR A 309 -19.68 -29.50 -4.73
N ILE A 310 -18.51 -28.83 -4.85
CA ILE A 310 -17.42 -29.23 -5.75
C ILE A 310 -16.91 -30.62 -5.38
N GLU A 311 -16.61 -30.86 -4.10
CA GLU A 311 -16.13 -32.15 -3.61
C GLU A 311 -17.11 -33.29 -3.94
N ARG A 312 -18.42 -33.06 -3.76
CA ARG A 312 -19.45 -34.03 -4.14
C ARG A 312 -19.49 -34.32 -5.64
N MET A 313 -19.16 -33.34 -6.49
CA MET A 313 -19.15 -33.50 -7.94
C MET A 313 -17.89 -34.18 -8.48
N THR A 314 -16.72 -33.88 -7.90
CA THR A 314 -15.42 -34.34 -8.42
C THR A 314 -14.88 -35.56 -7.69
N GLY A 315 -15.32 -35.80 -6.45
CA GLY A 315 -14.70 -36.76 -5.53
C GLY A 315 -13.31 -36.33 -5.06
N GLU A 316 -12.88 -35.12 -5.40
CA GLU A 316 -11.62 -34.52 -4.95
C GLU A 316 -11.91 -33.62 -3.75
N LEU A 317 -11.18 -33.83 -2.66
CA LEU A 317 -11.18 -32.92 -1.51
C LEU A 317 -10.78 -31.53 -1.97
N SER A 318 -11.75 -30.63 -1.99
CA SER A 318 -11.49 -29.19 -2.10
C SER A 318 -10.57 -28.79 -0.95
N LYS A 319 -9.43 -28.14 -1.24
CA LYS A 319 -8.45 -27.70 -0.23
C LYS A 319 -8.94 -26.49 0.58
N TRP A 320 -10.22 -26.43 0.93
CA TRP A 320 -10.70 -25.40 1.86
C TRP A 320 -10.22 -25.76 3.27
N GLN A 321 -9.40 -24.90 3.86
CA GLN A 321 -8.97 -25.04 5.25
C GLN A 321 -10.01 -24.36 6.14
N ASP A 322 -10.62 -25.12 7.06
CA ASP A 322 -11.52 -24.57 8.07
C ASP A 322 -10.76 -23.53 8.93
N LYS A 323 -10.98 -22.25 8.67
CA LYS A 323 -10.76 -21.20 9.68
C LYS A 323 -11.93 -21.31 10.66
N PRO A 324 -11.69 -21.53 11.97
CA PRO A 324 -12.78 -21.63 12.94
C PRO A 324 -13.57 -20.32 12.98
N LEU A 325 -14.89 -20.40 12.87
CA LEU A 325 -15.81 -19.25 12.94
C LEU A 325 -15.60 -18.40 14.21
N ASP A 326 -15.11 -19.02 15.28
CA ASP A 326 -14.80 -18.37 16.56
C ASP A 326 -13.56 -17.44 16.52
N SER A 327 -12.79 -17.44 15.43
CA SER A 327 -11.65 -16.54 15.21
C SER A 327 -12.02 -15.25 14.46
N ILE A 328 -13.29 -15.10 14.06
CA ILE A 328 -13.82 -13.89 13.42
C ILE A 328 -14.41 -13.01 14.53
N ASP A 329 -13.61 -12.06 15.01
CA ASP A 329 -14.02 -11.11 16.04
C ASP A 329 -15.30 -10.36 15.63
N LEU A 330 -16.27 -10.33 16.55
CA LEU A 330 -17.62 -9.75 16.40
C LEU A 330 -17.63 -8.22 16.28
#